data_AF-A0A8C4ZNB8-F1
#
_entry.id   AF-A0A8C4ZNB8-F1
#
_cell.length_a   1.000
_cell.length_b   1.000
_cell.length_c   1.000
_cell.angle_alpha   90.00
_cell.angle_beta   90.00
_cell.angle_gamma   90.00
#
_symmetry.space_group_name_H-M   'P 1'
#
loop_
_entity.id
_entity.type
_entity.pdbx_description
1 polymer ?
#
loop_
_entity_poly.entity_id
_entity_poly.type
_entity_poly.pdbx_seq_one_letter_code
_entity_poly.pdbx_strand_id
1 'polypeptide(L)'
;MTNTLKEKFIWPPPKRLAEAVKNESRKNIEPPGTLDVYTLPLKAQPMKLVGCKCFIFGKDLFKQNRTIMVLGETGVGKSTLANRMINYILGVTWDDTFRFKLVDEGTAKPQTHSQTSEVTVYKLNHQEGFQIDYSLTIVDTPGFGDTGGIENDRMILDQLQRLFSAQHGVSEIDAICLVVQAHQVRLTPKQKYIFDSLLSIFGKDVAENFQILVTFAGEKKPKVLEAIKESGIPYPKSKGGLPIYFKFNNEQNDDDDGEKSEAKPGFLERVKELGELKKNYTIKRKVASGAGQPVVS
;
A
#
# COMPACT_ATOMS: atom_id res chain seq x y z
N MET A 1 -40.17 -34.24 10.92
CA MET A 1 -40.37 -33.40 9.72
C MET A 1 -39.22 -32.42 9.65
N THR A 2 -38.21 -32.69 8.83
CA THR A 2 -37.01 -31.88 8.65
C THR A 2 -37.27 -30.80 7.61
N ASN A 3 -37.25 -29.53 8.03
CA ASN A 3 -37.46 -28.39 7.15
C ASN A 3 -36.09 -27.88 6.67
N THR A 4 -35.65 -28.37 5.51
CA THR A 4 -34.42 -27.93 4.86
C THR A 4 -34.73 -26.66 4.06
N LEU A 5 -34.29 -25.51 4.57
CA LEU A 5 -34.33 -24.23 3.85
C LEU A 5 -33.43 -24.35 2.61
N LYS A 6 -34.05 -24.47 1.43
CA LYS A 6 -33.36 -24.33 0.14
C LYS A 6 -32.93 -22.88 -0.02
N GLU A 7 -31.63 -22.61 0.07
CA GLU A 7 -31.05 -21.36 -0.42
C GLU A 7 -31.43 -21.21 -1.90
N LYS A 8 -32.15 -20.13 -2.22
CA LYS A 8 -32.52 -19.81 -3.59
C LYS A 8 -31.27 -19.39 -4.36
N PHE A 9 -30.86 -20.20 -5.32
CA PHE A 9 -29.89 -19.82 -6.34
C PHE A 9 -30.42 -18.60 -7.12
N ILE A 10 -29.78 -17.44 -6.98
CA ILE A 10 -30.11 -16.24 -7.75
C ILE A 10 -29.33 -16.31 -9.07
N TRP A 11 -30.05 -16.40 -10.19
CA TRP A 11 -29.50 -16.38 -11.55
C TRP A 11 -30.06 -15.18 -12.33
N PRO A 12 -29.23 -14.41 -13.07
CA PRO A 12 -27.77 -14.56 -13.19
C PRO A 12 -27.05 -14.25 -11.87
N PRO A 13 -25.84 -14.81 -11.66
CA PRO A 13 -25.05 -14.46 -10.48
C PRO A 13 -24.84 -12.94 -10.46
N PRO A 14 -24.83 -12.31 -9.27
CA PRO A 14 -24.58 -10.88 -9.17
C PRO A 14 -23.29 -10.52 -9.90
N LYS A 15 -23.34 -9.47 -10.73
CA LYS A 15 -22.21 -9.06 -11.56
C LYS A 15 -21.03 -8.73 -10.66
N ARG A 16 -19.97 -9.53 -10.75
CA ARG A 16 -18.75 -9.32 -9.96
C ARG A 16 -18.16 -7.94 -10.28
N LEU A 17 -17.76 -7.21 -9.23
CA LEU A 17 -17.27 -5.85 -9.37
C LEU A 17 -16.08 -5.75 -10.33
N ALA A 18 -15.10 -6.64 -10.23
CA ALA A 18 -13.95 -6.66 -11.15
C ALA A 18 -14.36 -6.69 -12.63
N GLU A 19 -15.37 -7.47 -13.02
CA GLU A 19 -15.88 -7.49 -14.40
C GLU A 19 -16.57 -6.18 -14.79
N ALA A 20 -17.33 -5.59 -13.87
CA ALA A 20 -17.97 -4.30 -14.11
C ALA A 20 -16.92 -3.20 -14.35
N VAL A 21 -15.89 -3.15 -13.50
CA VAL A 21 -14.79 -2.19 -13.60
C VAL A 21 -13.98 -2.41 -14.87
N LYS A 22 -13.70 -3.67 -15.25
CA LYS A 22 -13.01 -4.02 -16.50
C LYS A 22 -13.72 -3.42 -17.71
N ASN A 23 -15.04 -3.50 -17.78
CA ASN A 23 -15.82 -2.96 -18.90
C ASN A 23 -15.77 -1.43 -19.01
N GLU A 24 -15.47 -0.74 -17.90
CA GLU A 24 -15.29 0.72 -17.85
C GLU A 24 -13.82 1.14 -17.99
N SER A 25 -12.90 0.17 -17.96
CA SER A 25 -11.46 0.40 -17.98
C SER A 25 -10.91 0.43 -19.40
N ARG A 26 -9.80 1.14 -19.59
CA ARG A 26 -9.05 1.10 -20.86
C ARG A 26 -8.14 -0.12 -20.88
N LYS A 27 -8.24 -0.97 -21.90
CA LYS A 27 -7.29 -2.06 -22.13
C LYS A 27 -5.94 -1.50 -22.59
N ASN A 28 -4.85 -1.96 -21.98
CA ASN A 28 -3.49 -1.62 -22.36
C ASN A 28 -3.01 -2.54 -23.48
N ILE A 29 -2.04 -2.05 -24.28
CA ILE A 29 -1.35 -2.86 -25.28
C ILE A 29 -0.24 -3.60 -24.55
N GLU A 30 -0.35 -4.92 -24.45
CA GLU A 30 0.64 -5.79 -23.81
C GLU A 30 1.18 -6.80 -24.85
N PRO A 31 2.38 -7.38 -24.64
CA PRO A 31 2.96 -8.36 -25.56
C PRO A 31 2.07 -9.60 -25.78
N PRO A 32 2.21 -10.31 -26.91
CA PRO A 32 1.52 -11.58 -27.13
C PRO A 32 1.84 -12.59 -26.02
N GLY A 33 0.84 -13.28 -25.50
CA GLY A 33 1.00 -14.32 -24.46
C GLY A 33 0.90 -13.83 -23.01
N THR A 34 0.78 -12.52 -22.78
CA THR A 34 0.54 -11.97 -21.42
C THR A 34 -0.95 -11.81 -21.12
N LEU A 35 -1.30 -11.80 -19.83
CA LEU A 35 -2.66 -11.49 -19.38
C LEU A 35 -3.10 -10.08 -19.82
N ASP A 36 -4.40 -9.90 -20.02
CA ASP A 36 -4.95 -8.59 -20.39
C ASP A 36 -4.80 -7.61 -19.22
N VAL A 37 -4.15 -6.47 -19.46
CA VAL A 37 -4.02 -5.43 -18.45
C VAL A 37 -4.95 -4.26 -18.75
N TYR A 38 -5.63 -3.77 -17.72
CA TYR A 38 -6.56 -2.65 -17.81
C TYR A 38 -6.14 -1.51 -16.89
N THR A 39 -6.11 -0.29 -17.42
CA THR A 39 -5.94 0.91 -16.60
C THR A 39 -7.24 1.24 -15.88
N LEU A 40 -7.17 1.31 -14.56
CA LEU A 40 -8.32 1.60 -13.70
C LEU A 40 -8.97 2.94 -14.08
N PRO A 41 -10.31 3.06 -14.11
CA PRO A 41 -11.00 4.26 -14.58
C PRO A 41 -11.00 5.33 -13.48
N LEU A 42 -9.83 5.92 -13.26
CA LEU A 42 -9.59 6.98 -12.30
C LEU A 42 -10.04 8.33 -12.85
N LYS A 43 -10.66 9.15 -11.98
CA LYS A 43 -10.97 10.56 -12.26
C LYS A 43 -9.94 11.44 -11.59
N ALA A 44 -9.27 12.31 -12.36
CA ALA A 44 -8.39 13.32 -11.80
C ALA A 44 -9.21 14.30 -10.95
N GLN A 45 -8.81 14.50 -9.70
CA GLN A 45 -9.35 15.52 -8.81
C GLN A 45 -8.35 16.67 -8.74
N PRO A 46 -8.73 17.89 -9.14
CA PRO A 46 -7.86 19.05 -9.00
C PRO A 46 -7.47 19.25 -7.53
N MET A 47 -6.17 19.31 -7.27
CA MET A 47 -5.61 19.59 -5.96
C MET A 47 -4.85 20.91 -6.06
N LYS A 48 -5.18 21.88 -5.20
CA LYS A 48 -4.48 23.18 -5.14
C LYS A 48 -3.15 23.07 -4.37
N LEU A 49 -2.40 21.98 -4.58
CA LEU A 49 -1.14 21.69 -3.91
C LEU A 49 -0.08 21.41 -4.96
N VAL A 50 0.91 22.30 -5.02
CA VAL A 50 2.02 22.20 -5.97
C VAL A 50 2.81 20.93 -5.70
N GLY A 51 3.01 20.12 -6.75
CA GLY A 51 3.73 18.86 -6.69
C GLY A 51 2.91 17.68 -6.14
N CYS A 52 1.58 17.79 -6.10
CA CYS A 52 0.69 16.71 -5.70
C CYS A 52 -0.40 16.46 -6.75
N LYS A 53 -0.66 15.19 -7.04
CA LYS A 53 -1.76 14.74 -7.90
C LYS A 53 -2.79 13.97 -7.07
N CYS A 54 -4.05 14.07 -7.45
CA CYS A 54 -5.12 13.30 -6.81
C CYS A 54 -5.98 12.61 -7.87
N PHE A 55 -6.24 11.33 -7.65
CA PHE A 55 -7.09 10.51 -8.49
C PHE A 55 -8.12 9.79 -7.64
N ILE A 56 -9.36 9.76 -8.10
CA ILE A 56 -10.47 9.13 -7.40
C ILE A 56 -10.98 7.95 -8.22
N PHE A 57 -11.15 6.81 -7.55
CA PHE A 57 -11.93 5.68 -8.04
C PHE A 57 -13.26 5.58 -7.29
N GLY A 58 -14.36 5.40 -8.02
CA GLY A 58 -15.69 5.25 -7.44
C GLY A 58 -16.27 6.54 -6.84
N LYS A 59 -17.54 6.47 -6.43
CA LYS A 59 -18.22 7.57 -5.72
C LYS A 59 -17.98 7.47 -4.23
N ASP A 60 -17.76 8.60 -3.57
CA ASP A 60 -17.67 8.66 -2.12
C ASP A 60 -19.06 8.42 -1.51
N LEU A 61 -19.17 7.33 -0.75
CA LEU A 61 -20.38 6.94 -0.03
C LEU A 61 -20.23 7.16 1.49
N PHE A 62 -19.29 8.03 1.90
CA PHE A 62 -18.98 8.37 3.29
C PHE A 62 -18.65 7.16 4.17
N LYS A 63 -18.07 6.12 3.56
CA LYS A 63 -17.51 4.98 4.28
C LYS A 63 -16.27 5.42 5.07
N GLN A 64 -15.95 4.69 6.14
CA GLN A 64 -14.70 4.91 6.85
C GLN A 64 -13.54 4.87 5.85
N ASN A 65 -12.64 5.85 5.92
CA ASN A 65 -11.45 5.89 5.07
C ASN A 65 -10.22 5.48 5.89
N ARG A 66 -9.33 4.73 5.25
CA ARG A 66 -8.01 4.40 5.77
C ARG A 66 -6.96 4.98 4.84
N THR A 67 -5.94 5.62 5.39
CA THR A 67 -4.85 6.21 4.62
C THR A 67 -3.56 5.44 4.85
N ILE A 68 -2.91 5.03 3.76
CA ILE A 68 -1.56 4.49 3.78
C ILE A 68 -0.64 5.36 2.94
N MET A 69 0.61 5.49 3.37
CA MET A 69 1.68 6.13 2.58
C MET A 69 2.73 5.08 2.23
N VAL A 70 3.16 5.04 0.98
CA VAL A 70 4.12 4.05 0.48
C VAL A 70 5.44 4.74 0.17
N LEU A 71 6.51 4.34 0.84
CA LEU A 71 7.84 4.94 0.76
C LEU A 71 8.89 3.91 0.35
N GLY A 72 9.97 4.38 -0.27
CA GLY A 72 11.12 3.56 -0.62
C GLY A 72 11.83 4.06 -1.89
N GLU A 73 13.03 3.52 -2.14
CA GLU A 73 13.87 3.88 -3.29
C GLU A 73 13.18 3.53 -4.63
N THR A 74 13.70 4.05 -5.75
CA THR A 74 13.21 3.62 -7.07
C THR A 74 13.49 2.14 -7.29
N GLY A 75 12.59 1.43 -7.98
CA GLY A 75 12.79 0.01 -8.31
C GLY A 75 12.54 -0.98 -7.17
N VAL A 76 12.22 -0.52 -5.94
CA VAL A 76 11.87 -1.44 -4.83
C VAL A 76 10.49 -2.08 -4.96
N GLY A 77 9.68 -1.68 -5.96
CA GLY A 77 8.38 -2.30 -6.25
C GLY A 77 7.14 -1.60 -5.66
N LYS A 78 7.21 -0.29 -5.37
CA LYS A 78 6.08 0.49 -4.82
C LYS A 78 4.84 0.48 -5.73
N SER A 79 4.98 0.83 -7.01
CA SER A 79 3.87 0.81 -7.97
C SER A 79 3.29 -0.60 -8.12
N THR A 80 4.15 -1.63 -8.17
CA THR A 80 3.71 -3.03 -8.26
C THR A 80 2.89 -3.45 -7.04
N LEU A 81 3.33 -3.07 -5.84
CA LEU A 81 2.58 -3.27 -4.61
C LEU A 81 1.20 -2.59 -4.68
N ALA A 82 1.13 -1.35 -5.14
CA ALA A 82 -0.13 -0.62 -5.27
C ALA A 82 -1.09 -1.30 -6.26
N ASN A 83 -0.59 -1.73 -7.43
CA ASN A 83 -1.38 -2.48 -8.40
C ASN A 83 -1.93 -3.79 -7.81
N ARG A 84 -1.12 -4.53 -7.05
CA ARG A 84 -1.59 -5.75 -6.37
C ARG A 84 -2.67 -5.50 -5.34
N MET A 85 -2.51 -4.46 -4.52
CA MET A 85 -3.54 -4.08 -3.54
C MET A 85 -4.88 -3.84 -4.24
N ILE A 86 -4.87 -3.21 -5.41
CA ILE A 86 -6.11 -2.91 -6.15
C ILE A 86 -6.74 -4.11 -6.80
N ASN A 87 -5.95 -4.98 -7.42
CA ASN A 87 -6.47 -6.25 -7.96
C ASN A 87 -7.17 -7.04 -6.85
N TYR A 88 -6.56 -7.10 -5.67
CA TYR A 88 -7.22 -7.70 -4.51
C TYR A 88 -8.49 -6.95 -4.11
N ILE A 89 -8.43 -5.62 -3.90
CA ILE A 89 -9.57 -4.83 -3.44
C ILE A 89 -10.76 -5.02 -4.36
N LEU A 90 -10.56 -5.10 -5.67
CA LEU A 90 -11.60 -5.29 -6.67
C LEU A 90 -12.10 -6.75 -6.79
N GLY A 91 -11.47 -7.69 -6.09
CA GLY A 91 -11.82 -9.11 -6.10
C GLY A 91 -11.34 -9.84 -7.35
N VAL A 92 -10.23 -9.39 -7.96
CA VAL A 92 -9.52 -10.14 -9.00
C VAL A 92 -8.87 -11.37 -8.37
N THR A 93 -9.08 -12.50 -9.02
CA THR A 93 -8.65 -13.84 -8.62
C THR A 93 -7.60 -14.37 -9.60
N TRP A 94 -7.02 -15.52 -9.26
CA TRP A 94 -6.04 -16.17 -10.11
C TRP A 94 -6.62 -16.56 -11.48
N ASP A 95 -7.84 -17.09 -11.48
CA ASP A 95 -8.53 -17.63 -12.66
C ASP A 95 -8.97 -16.53 -13.65
N ASP A 96 -8.88 -15.27 -13.23
CA ASP A 96 -9.18 -14.15 -14.11
C ASP A 96 -8.11 -13.97 -15.17
N THR A 97 -8.56 -13.75 -16.40
CA THR A 97 -7.70 -13.52 -17.57
C THR A 97 -7.19 -12.08 -17.68
N PHE A 98 -7.43 -11.26 -16.65
CA PHE A 98 -7.09 -9.84 -16.67
C PHE A 98 -6.57 -9.31 -15.33
N ARG A 99 -5.84 -8.20 -15.37
CA ARG A 99 -5.32 -7.46 -14.21
C ARG A 99 -5.54 -5.97 -14.36
N PHE A 100 -5.60 -5.26 -13.24
CA PHE A 100 -5.66 -3.79 -13.21
C PHE A 100 -4.30 -3.15 -12.90
N LYS A 101 -4.07 -1.97 -13.47
CA LYS A 101 -3.02 -1.03 -13.08
C LYS A 101 -3.65 0.31 -12.68
N LEU A 102 -3.08 0.98 -11.68
CA LEU A 102 -3.54 2.30 -11.21
C LEU A 102 -3.44 3.37 -12.29
N VAL A 103 -2.25 3.46 -12.88
CA VAL A 103 -1.92 4.47 -13.89
C VAL A 103 -1.18 3.79 -15.02
N ASP A 104 -1.41 4.35 -16.20
CA ASP A 104 -0.64 4.04 -17.39
C ASP A 104 0.65 4.86 -17.32
N GLU A 105 1.73 4.23 -16.88
CA GLU A 105 3.05 4.88 -16.84
C GLU A 105 3.60 5.15 -18.25
N GLY A 106 2.93 4.68 -19.31
CA GLY A 106 3.37 4.82 -20.68
C GLY A 106 4.62 3.97 -20.93
N THR A 107 4.62 3.17 -21.99
CA THR A 107 5.74 2.33 -22.42
C THR A 107 6.99 3.11 -22.89
N ALA A 108 7.14 4.39 -22.54
CA ALA A 108 8.08 5.32 -23.16
C ALA A 108 9.05 6.04 -22.20
N LYS A 109 9.11 5.68 -20.91
CA LYS A 109 10.14 6.20 -20.01
C LYS A 109 11.02 5.08 -19.47
N PRO A 110 12.35 5.10 -19.71
CA PRO A 110 13.24 4.09 -19.17
C PRO A 110 13.16 4.07 -17.63
N GLN A 111 13.09 2.88 -17.04
CA GLN A 111 12.98 2.62 -15.60
C GLN A 111 14.14 3.19 -14.76
N THR A 112 15.16 3.75 -15.41
CA THR A 112 16.38 4.33 -14.82
C THR A 112 16.21 5.76 -14.31
N HIS A 113 15.08 6.43 -14.58
CA HIS A 113 14.77 7.76 -14.06
C HIS A 113 13.47 7.75 -13.25
N SER A 114 13.41 8.52 -12.15
CA SER A 114 12.24 8.61 -11.26
C SER A 114 10.95 8.80 -12.07
N GLN A 115 10.08 7.79 -12.10
CA GLN A 115 8.88 7.76 -12.93
C GLN A 115 7.80 8.74 -12.45
N THR A 116 7.81 9.07 -11.16
CA THR A 116 7.00 10.12 -10.53
C THR A 116 7.91 11.20 -9.98
N SER A 117 7.63 12.48 -10.28
CA SER A 117 8.28 13.66 -9.67
C SER A 117 7.38 14.34 -8.62
N GLU A 118 6.17 13.80 -8.45
CA GLU A 118 5.09 14.37 -7.65
C GLU A 118 4.48 13.28 -6.79
N VAL A 119 4.13 13.62 -5.55
CA VAL A 119 3.34 12.75 -4.68
C VAL A 119 1.95 12.54 -5.30
N THR A 120 1.53 11.28 -5.43
CA THR A 120 0.24 10.94 -6.03
C THR A 120 -0.68 10.30 -5.00
N VAL A 121 -1.87 10.87 -4.85
CA VAL A 121 -2.91 10.41 -3.94
C VAL A 121 -3.97 9.66 -4.73
N TYR A 122 -4.14 8.38 -4.44
CA TYR A 122 -5.22 7.55 -4.99
C TYR A 122 -6.29 7.35 -3.93
N LYS A 123 -7.48 7.92 -4.14
CA LYS A 123 -8.66 7.73 -3.28
C LYS A 123 -9.53 6.64 -3.89
N LEU A 124 -9.49 5.45 -3.30
CA LEU A 124 -10.30 4.30 -3.67
C LEU A 124 -11.55 4.29 -2.79
N ASN A 125 -12.62 4.91 -3.27
CA ASN A 125 -13.89 4.94 -2.53
C ASN A 125 -14.53 3.56 -2.55
N HIS A 126 -14.87 3.05 -1.38
CA HIS A 126 -15.48 1.73 -1.23
C HIS A 126 -16.69 1.56 -2.16
N GLN A 127 -16.68 0.50 -2.96
CA GLN A 127 -17.83 0.05 -3.76
C GLN A 127 -18.32 -1.31 -3.26
N GLU A 128 -19.60 -1.61 -3.47
CA GLU A 128 -20.10 -2.97 -3.22
C GLU A 128 -19.31 -3.98 -4.06
N GLY A 129 -18.86 -5.07 -3.42
CA GLY A 129 -17.97 -6.06 -4.02
C GLY A 129 -16.48 -5.83 -3.74
N PHE A 130 -16.10 -4.75 -3.04
CA PHE A 130 -14.75 -4.62 -2.49
C PHE A 130 -14.43 -5.76 -1.52
N GLN A 131 -13.19 -6.24 -1.53
CA GLN A 131 -12.69 -7.22 -0.55
C GLN A 131 -12.35 -6.62 0.83
N ILE A 132 -12.54 -5.31 0.97
CA ILE A 132 -12.39 -4.52 2.20
C ILE A 132 -13.67 -3.74 2.45
N ASP A 133 -14.01 -3.47 3.71
CA ASP A 133 -15.26 -2.80 4.12
C ASP A 133 -15.11 -1.28 4.32
N TYR A 134 -13.97 -0.72 3.91
CA TYR A 134 -13.61 0.69 4.03
C TYR A 134 -13.05 1.26 2.71
N SER A 135 -13.05 2.59 2.59
CA SER A 135 -12.34 3.31 1.52
C SER A 135 -10.85 3.35 1.83
N LEU A 136 -10.01 3.26 0.80
CA LEU A 136 -8.55 3.30 0.95
C LEU A 136 -7.97 4.51 0.21
N THR A 137 -7.23 5.34 0.92
CA THR A 137 -6.37 6.37 0.35
C THR A 137 -4.92 5.87 0.33
N ILE A 138 -4.30 5.84 -0.85
CA ILE A 138 -2.90 5.48 -1.03
C ILE A 138 -2.15 6.76 -1.40
N VAL A 139 -1.21 7.18 -0.55
CA VAL A 139 -0.24 8.24 -0.83
C VAL A 139 1.01 7.57 -1.39
N ASP A 140 1.14 7.55 -2.71
CA ASP A 140 2.28 7.02 -3.43
C ASP A 140 3.34 8.12 -3.59
N THR A 141 4.57 7.83 -3.20
CA THR A 141 5.67 8.79 -3.30
C THR A 141 6.64 8.40 -4.41
N PRO A 142 7.28 9.39 -5.07
CA PRO A 142 8.47 9.17 -5.89
C PRO A 142 9.55 8.30 -5.20
N GLY A 143 10.54 7.86 -5.98
CA GLY A 143 11.74 7.23 -5.44
C GLY A 143 12.40 8.10 -4.38
N PHE A 144 12.31 7.66 -3.12
CA PHE A 144 12.72 8.46 -1.97
C PHE A 144 14.00 7.87 -1.38
N GLY A 145 15.04 8.69 -1.21
CA GLY A 145 16.37 8.24 -0.80
C GLY A 145 17.23 7.68 -1.95
N ASP A 146 16.86 7.97 -3.20
CA ASP A 146 17.49 7.45 -4.42
C ASP A 146 18.72 8.29 -4.88
N THR A 147 19.14 8.12 -6.13
CA THR A 147 20.20 8.86 -6.84
C THR A 147 19.87 10.33 -7.11
N GLY A 148 18.59 10.73 -7.02
CA GLY A 148 18.14 12.12 -7.18
C GLY A 148 18.67 13.10 -6.12
N GLY A 149 19.30 12.57 -5.06
CA GLY A 149 20.01 13.36 -4.06
C GLY A 149 19.10 14.04 -3.04
N ILE A 150 19.73 14.68 -2.05
CA ILE A 150 19.06 15.28 -0.89
C ILE A 150 18.07 16.39 -1.30
N GLU A 151 18.33 17.10 -2.39
CA GLU A 151 17.43 18.16 -2.88
C GLU A 151 16.09 17.61 -3.37
N ASN A 152 16.11 16.51 -4.12
CA ASN A 152 14.90 15.83 -4.54
C ASN A 152 14.12 15.29 -3.32
N ASP A 153 14.83 14.73 -2.33
CA ASP A 153 14.21 14.27 -1.10
C ASP A 153 13.55 15.44 -0.32
N ARG A 154 14.22 16.60 -0.24
CA ARG A 154 13.62 17.82 0.36
C ARG A 154 12.37 18.27 -0.38
N MET A 155 12.39 18.25 -1.71
CA MET A 155 11.21 18.60 -2.51
C MET A 155 10.04 17.66 -2.23
N ILE A 156 10.29 16.35 -2.11
CA ILE A 156 9.25 15.37 -1.77
C ILE A 156 8.74 15.61 -0.34
N LEU A 157 9.62 15.91 0.62
CA LEU A 157 9.22 16.28 1.99
C LEU A 157 8.32 17.52 2.01
N ASP A 158 8.66 18.56 1.24
CA ASP A 158 7.84 19.77 1.14
C ASP A 158 6.46 19.45 0.55
N GLN A 159 6.39 18.58 -0.48
CA GLN A 159 5.13 18.12 -1.06
C GLN A 159 4.29 17.37 -0.01
N LEU A 160 4.89 16.45 0.75
CA LEU A 160 4.23 15.73 1.83
C LEU A 160 3.74 16.68 2.94
N GLN A 161 4.59 17.62 3.38
CA GLN A 161 4.20 18.58 4.40
C GLN A 161 2.98 19.40 3.96
N ARG A 162 2.98 19.90 2.70
CA ARG A 162 1.82 20.60 2.13
C ARG A 162 0.59 19.70 2.06
N LEU A 163 0.76 18.44 1.66
CA LEU A 163 -0.33 17.47 1.56
C LEU A 163 -1.01 17.22 2.90
N PHE A 164 -0.25 17.09 3.99
CA PHE A 164 -0.79 16.78 5.31
C PHE A 164 -1.17 18.01 6.14
N SER A 165 -0.71 19.21 5.75
CA SER A 165 -1.05 20.47 6.45
C SER A 165 -2.20 21.24 5.81
N ALA A 166 -2.56 20.94 4.56
CA ALA A 166 -3.60 21.66 3.85
C ALA A 166 -5.02 21.26 4.29
N GLN A 167 -5.93 22.24 4.37
CA GLN A 167 -7.34 22.02 4.72
C GLN A 167 -8.06 21.02 3.79
N HIS A 168 -7.67 20.96 2.52
CA HIS A 168 -8.21 20.01 1.53
C HIS A 168 -7.20 18.90 1.16
N GLY A 169 -6.20 18.70 2.02
CA GLY A 169 -5.18 17.67 1.90
C GLY A 169 -5.62 16.34 2.50
N VAL A 170 -4.66 15.59 3.03
CA VAL A 170 -4.89 14.32 3.74
C VAL A 170 -4.76 14.58 5.24
N SER A 171 -5.83 14.32 6.01
CA SER A 171 -5.89 14.70 7.42
C SER A 171 -5.39 13.63 8.39
N GLU A 172 -5.39 12.37 7.98
CA GLU A 172 -5.04 11.23 8.83
C GLU A 172 -4.16 10.24 8.08
N ILE A 173 -3.24 9.63 8.79
CA ILE A 173 -2.39 8.55 8.30
C ILE A 173 -2.52 7.35 9.22
N ASP A 174 -2.90 6.21 8.65
CA ASP A 174 -3.02 5.00 9.44
C ASP A 174 -1.79 4.10 9.36
N ALA A 175 -1.06 4.11 8.25
CA ALA A 175 0.15 3.32 8.08
C ALA A 175 1.16 4.02 7.19
N ILE A 176 2.44 3.94 7.57
CA ILE A 176 3.58 4.32 6.73
C ILE A 176 4.30 3.04 6.33
N CYS A 177 4.15 2.66 5.07
CA CYS A 177 4.69 1.45 4.50
C CYS A 177 6.07 1.72 3.90
N LEU A 178 7.13 1.30 4.60
CA LEU A 178 8.48 1.28 4.06
C LEU A 178 8.65 0.03 3.20
N VAL A 179 8.85 0.22 1.89
CA VAL A 179 9.10 -0.84 0.92
C VAL A 179 10.60 -1.01 0.71
N VAL A 180 11.10 -2.22 0.98
CA VAL A 180 12.52 -2.59 0.85
C VAL A 180 12.68 -3.93 0.14
N GLN A 181 13.79 -4.14 -0.55
CA GLN A 181 14.06 -5.41 -1.23
C GLN A 181 14.65 -6.45 -0.27
N ALA A 182 14.28 -7.72 -0.40
CA ALA A 182 14.68 -8.78 0.54
C ALA A 182 16.20 -9.02 0.60
N HIS A 183 16.90 -8.78 -0.51
CA HIS A 183 18.33 -8.99 -0.67
C HIS A 183 19.17 -7.77 -0.27
N GLN A 184 18.54 -6.64 0.08
CA GLN A 184 19.23 -5.44 0.53
C GLN A 184 19.99 -5.72 1.83
N VAL A 185 21.31 -5.50 1.81
CA VAL A 185 22.20 -5.82 2.93
C VAL A 185 22.41 -4.65 3.89
N ARG A 186 22.05 -3.43 3.50
CA ARG A 186 22.13 -2.22 4.32
C ARG A 186 20.99 -1.28 3.98
N LEU A 187 20.37 -0.70 5.02
CA LEU A 187 19.54 0.48 4.85
C LEU A 187 20.50 1.68 4.75
N THR A 188 20.31 2.52 3.73
CA THR A 188 21.25 3.62 3.46
C THR A 188 21.11 4.70 4.54
N PRO A 189 22.16 5.46 4.89
CA PRO A 189 22.04 6.63 5.78
C PRO A 189 20.97 7.63 5.31
N LYS A 190 20.70 7.68 4.00
CA LYS A 190 19.62 8.45 3.38
C LYS A 190 18.25 8.01 3.87
N GLN A 191 18.02 6.70 4.01
CA GLN A 191 16.75 6.19 4.54
C GLN A 191 16.56 6.64 5.98
N LYS A 192 17.59 6.65 6.83
CA LYS A 192 17.48 7.18 8.20
C LYS A 192 17.06 8.66 8.22
N TYR A 193 17.70 9.50 7.39
CA TYR A 193 17.33 10.92 7.24
C TYR A 193 15.85 11.11 6.87
N ILE A 194 15.34 10.24 6.01
CA ILE A 194 13.91 10.22 5.63
C ILE A 194 13.02 10.00 6.85
N PHE A 195 13.33 9.02 7.71
CA PHE A 195 12.52 8.78 8.92
C PHE A 195 12.54 9.97 9.86
N ASP A 196 13.73 10.51 10.14
CA ASP A 196 13.87 11.68 11.01
C ASP A 196 13.05 12.86 10.45
N SER A 197 13.04 13.03 9.13
CA SER A 197 12.24 14.06 8.46
C SER A 197 10.74 13.81 8.56
N LEU A 198 10.27 12.56 8.43
CA LEU A 198 8.85 12.23 8.60
C LEU A 198 8.39 12.40 10.04
N LEU A 199 9.21 12.01 11.02
CA LEU A 199 8.94 12.28 12.44
C LEU A 199 8.83 13.78 12.73
N SER A 200 9.55 14.62 11.98
CA SER A 200 9.43 16.08 12.09
C SER A 200 8.11 16.63 11.53
N ILE A 201 7.54 15.98 10.51
CA ILE A 201 6.27 16.39 9.88
C ILE A 201 5.09 15.92 10.72
N PHE A 202 5.09 14.67 11.17
CA PHE A 202 3.92 14.02 11.78
C PHE A 202 3.99 13.94 13.31
N GLY A 203 5.12 14.26 13.93
CA GLY A 203 5.35 14.01 15.35
C GLY A 203 5.93 12.62 15.62
N LYS A 204 6.31 12.37 16.88
CA LYS A 204 7.00 11.13 17.29
C LYS A 204 6.07 9.93 17.38
N ASP A 205 4.78 10.15 17.54
CA ASP A 205 3.74 9.14 17.66
C ASP A 205 3.49 8.38 16.35
N VAL A 206 3.78 9.01 15.19
CA VAL A 206 3.68 8.32 13.88
C VAL A 206 4.65 7.13 13.77
N ALA A 207 5.66 7.04 14.65
CA ALA A 207 6.54 5.88 14.75
C ALA A 207 5.76 4.56 14.90
N GLU A 208 4.58 4.60 15.56
CA GLU A 208 3.70 3.44 15.77
C GLU A 208 2.99 2.99 14.48
N ASN A 209 2.89 3.87 13.47
CA ASN A 209 2.21 3.59 12.20
C ASN A 209 3.14 2.96 11.16
N PHE A 210 4.44 2.84 11.41
CA PHE A 210 5.38 2.26 10.44
C PHE A 210 5.14 0.77 10.26
N GLN A 211 5.22 0.33 9.01
CA GLN A 211 5.15 -1.06 8.58
C GLN A 211 6.26 -1.34 7.58
N ILE A 212 6.84 -2.53 7.65
CA ILE A 212 7.90 -2.95 6.72
C ILE A 212 7.31 -3.91 5.70
N LEU A 213 7.40 -3.55 4.43
CA LEU A 213 6.99 -4.37 3.31
C LEU A 213 8.24 -4.80 2.53
N VAL A 214 8.46 -6.11 2.44
CA VAL A 214 9.66 -6.69 1.83
C VAL A 214 9.30 -7.27 0.46
N THR A 215 9.89 -6.71 -0.59
CA THR A 215 9.72 -7.17 -1.98
C THR A 215 10.83 -8.11 -2.43
N PHE A 216 10.64 -8.82 -3.54
CA PHE A 216 11.62 -9.78 -4.10
C PHE A 216 12.09 -10.80 -3.06
N ALA A 217 11.18 -11.24 -2.20
CA ALA A 217 11.47 -12.17 -1.13
C ALA A 217 11.22 -13.61 -1.59
N GLY A 218 12.28 -14.40 -1.71
CA GLY A 218 12.12 -15.85 -1.83
C GLY A 218 11.60 -16.50 -0.53
N GLU A 219 11.64 -17.83 -0.50
CA GLU A 219 11.18 -18.61 0.66
C GLU A 219 12.05 -18.37 1.91
N LYS A 220 13.34 -18.10 1.70
CA LYS A 220 14.33 -17.86 2.76
C LYS A 220 14.01 -16.59 3.56
N LYS A 221 14.58 -16.50 4.76
CA LYS A 221 14.51 -15.30 5.60
C LYS A 221 15.19 -14.12 4.86
N PRO A 222 14.53 -12.96 4.69
CA PRO A 222 15.13 -11.82 4.02
C PRO A 222 16.36 -11.29 4.76
N LYS A 223 17.44 -10.99 4.03
CA LYS A 223 18.68 -10.44 4.58
C LYS A 223 18.48 -9.02 5.11
N VAL A 224 17.56 -8.26 4.50
CA VAL A 224 17.23 -6.89 4.88
C VAL A 224 16.77 -6.72 6.33
N LEU A 225 16.29 -7.79 6.98
CA LEU A 225 15.88 -7.71 8.38
C LEU A 225 17.03 -7.40 9.34
N GLU A 226 18.26 -7.79 9.01
CA GLU A 226 19.44 -7.46 9.81
C GLU A 226 19.79 -5.99 9.61
N ALA A 227 19.77 -5.52 8.36
CA ALA A 227 19.95 -4.12 8.03
C ALA A 227 18.93 -3.19 8.72
N ILE A 228 17.66 -3.59 8.77
CA ILE A 228 16.61 -2.87 9.49
C ILE A 228 16.95 -2.73 10.98
N LYS A 229 17.44 -3.80 11.61
CA LYS A 229 17.78 -3.77 13.04
C LYS A 229 18.91 -2.78 13.34
N GLU A 230 19.91 -2.73 12.46
CA GLU A 230 21.08 -1.86 12.61
C GLU A 230 20.83 -0.41 12.21
N SER A 231 19.75 -0.14 11.47
CA SER A 231 19.48 1.18 10.90
C SER A 231 19.10 2.27 11.91
N GLY A 232 18.61 1.87 13.09
CA GLY A 232 18.06 2.79 14.10
C GLY A 232 16.70 3.40 13.74
N ILE A 233 16.07 2.93 12.66
CA ILE A 233 14.74 3.36 12.21
C ILE A 233 13.64 2.77 13.11
N PRO A 234 12.57 3.51 13.44
CA PRO A 234 11.41 2.92 14.11
C PRO A 234 10.72 1.86 13.23
N TYR A 235 10.51 0.67 13.78
CA TYR A 235 9.78 -0.39 13.10
C TYR A 235 9.00 -1.24 14.10
N PRO A 236 7.91 -1.90 13.67
CA PRO A 236 7.11 -2.74 14.53
C PRO A 236 7.94 -3.97 14.95
N LYS A 237 7.94 -4.26 16.25
CA LYS A 237 8.69 -5.37 16.85
C LYS A 237 7.74 -6.41 17.43
N SER A 238 8.07 -7.69 17.25
CA SER A 238 7.40 -8.78 17.96
C SER A 238 7.78 -8.76 19.44
N LYS A 239 7.10 -9.58 20.27
CA LYS A 239 7.46 -9.76 21.69
C LYS A 239 8.93 -10.16 21.89
N GLY A 240 9.54 -10.83 20.91
CA GLY A 240 10.96 -11.21 20.92
C GLY A 240 11.90 -10.16 20.34
N GLY A 241 11.46 -8.92 20.11
CA GLY A 241 12.28 -7.84 19.57
C GLY A 241 12.65 -7.96 18.08
N LEU A 242 12.05 -8.92 17.36
CA LEU A 242 12.29 -9.11 15.93
C LEU A 242 11.40 -8.17 15.09
N PRO A 243 11.89 -7.66 13.94
CA PRO A 243 11.07 -6.88 13.03
C PRO A 243 9.82 -7.67 12.59
N ILE A 244 8.66 -7.04 12.68
CA ILE A 244 7.43 -7.48 12.02
C ILE A 244 7.49 -6.93 10.60
N TYR A 245 7.32 -7.80 9.62
CA TYR A 245 7.40 -7.43 8.21
C TYR A 245 6.47 -8.31 7.37
N PHE A 246 6.06 -7.77 6.22
CA PHE A 246 5.18 -8.45 5.28
C PHE A 246 5.93 -8.73 3.99
N LYS A 247 5.95 -9.98 3.54
CA LYS A 247 6.54 -10.35 2.25
C LYS A 247 5.57 -10.07 1.10
N PHE A 248 6.07 -9.44 0.05
CA PHE A 248 5.43 -9.23 -1.24
C PHE A 248 6.35 -9.78 -2.34
N ASN A 249 6.20 -11.07 -2.66
CA ASN A 249 7.07 -11.74 -3.63
C ASN A 249 6.87 -11.14 -5.02
N ASN A 250 7.93 -10.63 -5.64
CA ASN A 250 7.93 -10.03 -6.98
C ASN A 250 8.89 -10.79 -7.92
N GLU A 251 9.26 -12.03 -7.56
CA GLU A 251 10.08 -12.89 -8.41
C GLU A 251 9.23 -13.34 -9.60
N GLN A 252 9.32 -12.59 -10.71
CA GLN A 252 9.25 -13.18 -12.05
C GLN A 252 10.48 -14.07 -12.17
N ASN A 253 10.28 -15.38 -12.18
CA ASN A 253 11.32 -16.29 -12.64
C ASN A 253 11.22 -16.32 -14.17
N ASP A 254 12.19 -15.73 -14.85
CA ASP A 254 12.31 -15.76 -16.31
C ASP A 254 12.85 -17.10 -16.85
N ASP A 255 13.00 -18.14 -16.03
CA ASP A 255 13.54 -19.44 -16.46
C ASP A 255 12.85 -20.64 -15.77
N ASP A 256 11.52 -20.74 -15.80
CA ASP A 256 10.84 -22.01 -15.49
C ASP A 256 9.51 -22.17 -16.22
N ASP A 257 9.41 -23.22 -17.03
CA ASP A 257 8.20 -23.65 -17.74
C ASP A 257 7.10 -24.02 -16.72
N GLY A 258 6.31 -23.02 -16.31
CA GLY A 258 5.15 -23.20 -15.44
C GLY A 258 5.05 -22.17 -14.33
N GLU A 259 4.81 -20.91 -14.69
CA GLU A 259 4.46 -19.80 -13.79
C GLU A 259 3.44 -20.22 -12.70
N LYS A 260 3.92 -20.37 -11.47
CA LYS A 260 3.08 -20.35 -10.25
C LYS A 260 3.77 -19.52 -9.18
N SER A 261 3.79 -18.21 -9.40
CA SER A 261 4.36 -17.25 -8.47
C SER A 261 3.58 -15.95 -8.51
N GLU A 262 2.32 -15.96 -8.04
CA GLU A 262 1.75 -14.84 -7.29
C GLU A 262 0.47 -15.26 -6.55
N ALA A 263 0.39 -14.88 -5.27
CA ALA A 263 -0.56 -15.32 -4.24
C ALA A 263 -0.42 -16.79 -3.79
N LYS A 264 0.68 -17.12 -3.09
CA LYS A 264 0.61 -18.19 -2.07
C LYS A 264 -0.60 -17.91 -1.14
N PRO A 265 -1.36 -18.93 -0.70
CA PRO A 265 -2.34 -18.80 0.37
C PRO A 265 -1.77 -17.95 1.52
N GLY A 266 -2.54 -16.99 2.01
CA GLY A 266 -2.12 -16.05 3.07
C GLY A 266 -2.03 -14.58 2.67
N PHE A 267 -2.35 -14.19 1.43
CA PHE A 267 -2.53 -12.77 1.07
C PHE A 267 -3.59 -12.12 1.98
N LEU A 268 -4.75 -12.77 2.11
CA LEU A 268 -5.83 -12.33 3.01
C LEU A 268 -5.40 -12.34 4.48
N GLU A 269 -4.61 -13.31 4.91
CA GLU A 269 -4.16 -13.42 6.30
C GLU A 269 -3.21 -12.26 6.65
N ARG A 270 -2.30 -11.90 5.74
CA ARG A 270 -1.37 -10.77 5.90
C ARG A 270 -2.04 -9.40 5.81
N VAL A 271 -3.07 -9.24 4.98
CA VAL A 271 -3.88 -8.00 4.91
C VAL A 271 -4.86 -7.88 6.09
N LYS A 272 -5.44 -9.00 6.53
CA LYS A 272 -6.24 -9.06 7.75
C LYS A 272 -5.37 -8.80 8.98
N GLU A 273 -4.13 -9.28 9.02
CA GLU A 273 -3.12 -8.94 10.04
C GLU A 273 -2.83 -7.44 10.08
N LEU A 274 -2.77 -6.73 8.94
CA LEU A 274 -2.67 -5.26 8.92
C LEU A 274 -3.89 -4.59 9.58
N GLY A 275 -5.10 -5.14 9.38
CA GLY A 275 -6.33 -4.69 10.05
C GLY A 275 -6.41 -5.07 11.54
N GLU A 276 -5.92 -6.24 11.92
CA GLU A 276 -5.90 -6.75 13.30
C GLU A 276 -4.78 -6.11 14.14
N LEU A 277 -3.64 -5.74 13.55
CA LEU A 277 -2.59 -4.95 14.19
C LEU A 277 -3.13 -3.59 14.66
N LYS A 278 -3.99 -2.93 13.85
CA LYS A 278 -4.68 -1.71 14.26
C LYS A 278 -5.66 -1.94 15.41
N LYS A 279 -6.48 -3.00 15.34
CA LYS A 279 -7.42 -3.36 16.43
C LYS A 279 -6.67 -3.64 17.74
N ASN A 280 -5.56 -4.36 17.70
CA ASN A 280 -4.75 -4.66 18.88
C ASN A 280 -4.07 -3.41 19.47
N TYR A 281 -3.68 -2.43 18.65
CA TYR A 281 -3.17 -1.13 19.12
C TYR A 281 -4.28 -0.26 19.74
N THR A 282 -5.46 -0.19 19.12
CA THR A 282 -6.62 0.53 19.68
C THR A 282 -7.12 -0.10 20.99
N ILE A 283 -7.14 -1.44 21.07
CA ILE A 283 -7.54 -2.18 22.28
C ILE A 283 -6.49 -2.00 23.40
N LYS A 284 -5.18 -1.99 23.09
CA LYS A 284 -4.13 -1.70 24.08
C LYS A 284 -4.24 -0.30 24.68
N ARG A 285 -4.65 0.72 23.92
CA ARG A 285 -4.95 2.07 24.48
C ARG A 285 -6.22 2.10 25.34
N LYS A 286 -7.20 1.22 25.09
CA LYS A 286 -8.47 1.20 25.83
C LYS A 286 -8.42 0.43 27.17
N VAL A 287 -7.35 -0.31 27.44
CA VAL A 287 -7.14 -1.07 28.70
C VAL A 287 -6.14 -0.39 29.66
N ALA A 288 -5.59 0.77 29.30
CA ALA A 288 -4.75 1.58 30.19
C ALA A 288 -5.51 2.84 30.64
N SER A 289 -6.65 2.67 31.30
CA SER A 289 -7.27 3.74 32.11
C SER A 289 -8.06 3.14 33.28
N GLY A 290 -7.40 3.08 34.43
CA GLY A 290 -7.96 2.75 35.74
C GLY A 290 -6.83 2.24 36.64
N ALA A 291 -6.48 2.83 37.77
CA ALA A 291 -6.99 3.99 38.49
C ALA A 291 -5.80 4.61 39.25
N GLY A 292 -5.77 5.93 39.38
CA GLY A 292 -4.89 6.64 40.28
C GLY A 292 -5.63 7.89 40.74
N GLN A 293 -6.40 7.76 41.82
CA GLN A 293 -7.05 8.89 42.47
C GLN A 293 -5.98 9.88 42.97
N PRO A 294 -6.26 11.20 42.93
CA PRO A 294 -5.39 12.18 43.54
C PRO A 294 -5.56 12.15 45.07
N VAL A 295 -4.47 11.92 45.79
CA VAL A 295 -4.40 12.23 47.22
C VAL A 295 -4.22 13.75 47.32
N VAL A 296 -5.20 14.40 47.94
CA VAL A 296 -5.17 15.81 48.32
C VAL A 296 -4.56 15.92 49.72
N SER A 297 -3.80 17.02 49.90
CA SER A 297 -3.08 17.53 51.08
C SER A 297 -1.77 16.84 51.44
#